data_AF-A0A7S9CAT7-F1
#
_entry.id   AF-A0A7S9CAT7-F1
#
_cell.length_a   1.000
_cell.length_b   1.000
_cell.length_c   1.000
_cell.angle_alpha   90.00
_cell.angle_beta   90.00
_cell.angle_gamma   90.00
#
_symmetry.space_group_name_H-M   'P 1'
#
loop_
_entity.id
_entity.type
_entity.pdbx_description
1 polymer ?
#
loop_
_entity_poly.entity_id
_entity_poly.type
_entity_poly.pdbx_seq_one_letter_code
_entity_poly.pdbx_strand_id
1 'polypeptide(L)'
;MSATETVLLKGGLIVDGSGATPGWPGDVLLKDGRIAAIGAALSDAGAEAIDCTGLVVAPGFIDVHTHDDALALEQPDCLPKISQGITTVVAGNCGISVVPLRTTEPPPPLNLLGRTAFRFESFAAYQAALQAAQPAVNVVSLIGHTALRFATMGSDVGRPADAAELARMEALLDEALAQGAQGLSSGLFYTPAAAAPASEVLALARVVARHGGVYATHLRDEMAAILEAMHEAADTALKAGVPVIFSHHKCAGPANWGRTQETLPLIDAFAARQDVGLDVYPYLAGSTVLREDLVDGVIEVLLTWSDSYPEMSGRSLADIAAEWGVDQQEACRRLQPGGACYFQMHEEDVERVLAHRLTMIGSDGLPHDRHPHPRLWGAFPRVLARYWREKGLFGLEEAVHRMTGLSARQFRLKDRGELREGWAADVTVFDPRRVQDLASFEAPLRRAEGIARVYVNGALAYREGAAGTLVRAGRALRRGLG
;
A
#
# COMPACT_ATOMS: atom_id res chain seq x y z
N MET A 1 -14.83 -24.56 -2.75
CA MET A 1 -14.42 -23.73 -3.89
C MET A 1 -15.68 -23.26 -4.58
N SER A 2 -16.01 -21.97 -4.48
CA SER A 2 -17.09 -21.38 -5.29
C SER A 2 -16.69 -21.54 -6.75
N ALA A 3 -17.58 -22.06 -7.60
CA ALA A 3 -17.30 -22.18 -9.03
C ALA A 3 -16.96 -20.79 -9.58
N THR A 4 -15.82 -20.64 -10.25
CA THR A 4 -15.51 -19.41 -10.98
C THR A 4 -16.48 -19.33 -12.14
N GLU A 5 -17.35 -18.32 -12.11
CA GLU A 5 -18.31 -18.07 -13.18
C GLU A 5 -17.57 -17.70 -14.47
N THR A 6 -18.11 -18.13 -15.62
CA THR A 6 -17.65 -17.65 -16.91
C THR A 6 -18.39 -16.35 -17.20
N VAL A 7 -17.66 -15.25 -17.35
CA VAL A 7 -18.23 -13.90 -17.50
C VAL A 7 -17.67 -13.26 -18.76
N LEU A 8 -18.54 -12.68 -19.57
CA LEU A 8 -18.17 -11.94 -20.77
C LEU A 8 -18.51 -10.45 -20.57
N LEU A 9 -17.48 -9.62 -20.36
CA LEU A 9 -17.62 -8.16 -20.28
C LEU A 9 -17.65 -7.60 -21.71
N LYS A 10 -18.73 -6.89 -22.08
CA LYS A 10 -18.98 -6.49 -23.48
C LYS A 10 -18.96 -5.00 -23.71
N GLY A 11 -18.34 -4.56 -24.82
CA GLY A 11 -18.45 -3.20 -25.34
C GLY A 11 -17.83 -2.11 -24.46
N GLY A 12 -16.94 -2.47 -23.54
CA GLY A 12 -16.23 -1.52 -22.68
C GLY A 12 -15.04 -0.87 -23.39
N LEU A 13 -14.52 0.21 -22.81
CA LEU A 13 -13.21 0.75 -23.16
C LEU A 13 -12.14 -0.06 -22.41
N ILE A 14 -11.43 -0.92 -23.13
CA ILE A 14 -10.32 -1.70 -22.59
C ILE A 14 -9.12 -0.77 -22.39
N VAL A 15 -8.63 -0.69 -21.17
CA VAL A 15 -7.36 -0.06 -20.82
C VAL A 15 -6.48 -1.13 -20.21
N ASP A 16 -5.52 -1.64 -20.98
CA ASP A 16 -4.82 -2.90 -20.67
C ASP A 16 -3.85 -2.83 -19.48
N GLY A 17 -3.56 -1.65 -18.96
CA GLY A 17 -2.63 -1.43 -17.84
C GLY A 17 -1.16 -1.45 -18.22
N SER A 18 -0.82 -1.59 -19.51
CA SER A 18 0.57 -1.53 -20.00
C SER A 18 1.16 -0.11 -19.98
N GLY A 19 0.29 0.91 -20.01
CA GLY A 19 0.65 2.33 -20.13
C GLY A 19 1.07 2.75 -21.55
N ALA A 20 1.29 1.79 -22.46
CA ALA A 20 1.78 2.05 -23.82
C ALA A 20 0.66 2.02 -24.88
N THR A 21 -0.38 1.22 -24.66
CA THR A 21 -1.48 1.05 -25.60
C THR A 21 -2.62 2.03 -25.29
N PRO A 22 -3.04 2.90 -26.24
CA PRO A 22 -4.26 3.70 -26.08
C PRO A 22 -5.48 2.81 -25.87
N GLY A 23 -6.43 3.23 -25.03
CA GLY A 23 -7.64 2.44 -24.79
C GLY A 23 -8.45 2.19 -26.06
N TRP A 24 -9.06 1.00 -26.16
CA TRP A 24 -9.85 0.60 -27.33
C TRP A 24 -11.17 -0.06 -26.94
N PRO A 25 -12.23 0.06 -27.76
CA PRO A 25 -13.48 -0.64 -27.50
C PRO A 25 -13.32 -2.15 -27.69
N GLY A 26 -13.87 -2.95 -26.78
CA GLY A 26 -13.90 -4.39 -26.96
C GLY A 26 -14.52 -5.14 -25.78
N ASP A 27 -14.33 -6.46 -25.85
CA ASP A 27 -14.87 -7.44 -24.91
C ASP A 27 -13.72 -8.19 -24.21
N VAL A 28 -13.99 -8.63 -22.98
CA VAL A 28 -13.06 -9.45 -22.19
C VAL A 28 -13.81 -10.66 -21.65
N LEU A 29 -13.34 -11.86 -21.98
CA LEU A 29 -13.87 -13.12 -21.46
C LEU A 29 -13.07 -13.57 -20.24
N LEU A 30 -13.74 -13.71 -19.10
CA LEU A 30 -13.18 -14.27 -17.86
C LEU A 30 -13.68 -15.71 -17.73
N LYS A 31 -12.76 -16.67 -17.60
CA LYS A 31 -13.09 -18.09 -17.50
C LYS A 31 -12.06 -18.81 -16.64
N ASP A 32 -12.53 -19.67 -15.74
CA ASP A 32 -11.66 -20.48 -14.86
C ASP A 32 -10.61 -19.65 -14.10
N GLY A 33 -11.00 -18.44 -13.70
CA GLY A 33 -10.16 -17.48 -12.98
C GLY A 33 -9.05 -16.82 -13.81
N ARG A 34 -9.11 -16.94 -15.14
CA ARG A 34 -8.19 -16.32 -16.09
C ARG A 34 -8.90 -15.44 -17.11
N ILE A 35 -8.16 -14.51 -17.68
CA ILE A 35 -8.57 -13.79 -18.89
C ILE A 35 -8.41 -14.77 -20.05
N ALA A 36 -9.52 -15.29 -20.57
CA ALA A 36 -9.50 -16.33 -21.59
C ALA A 36 -9.33 -15.75 -23.00
N ALA A 37 -9.91 -14.59 -23.27
CA ALA A 37 -9.83 -13.92 -24.57
C ALA A 37 -10.09 -12.42 -24.45
N ILE A 38 -9.52 -11.62 -25.35
CA ILE A 38 -9.79 -10.19 -25.52
C ILE A 38 -10.04 -9.90 -27.00
N GLY A 39 -11.15 -9.22 -27.36
CA GLY A 39 -11.46 -8.96 -28.78
C GLY A 39 -12.74 -8.14 -29.01
N ALA A 40 -13.05 -7.80 -30.26
CA ALA A 40 -14.10 -6.83 -30.61
C ALA A 40 -15.53 -7.39 -30.76
N ALA A 41 -15.74 -8.70 -30.61
CA ALA A 41 -17.03 -9.36 -30.76
C ALA A 41 -16.99 -10.79 -30.19
N LEU A 42 -16.59 -10.92 -28.92
CA LEU A 42 -16.49 -12.23 -28.30
C LEU A 42 -17.89 -12.81 -28.05
N SER A 43 -17.98 -14.14 -28.10
CA SER A 43 -19.19 -14.87 -27.71
C SER A 43 -18.79 -16.18 -27.04
N ASP A 44 -19.43 -16.50 -25.93
CA ASP A 44 -19.34 -17.79 -25.25
C ASP A 44 -20.75 -18.11 -24.71
N ALA A 45 -21.34 -19.21 -25.17
CA ALA A 45 -22.73 -19.57 -24.85
C ALA A 45 -22.92 -19.94 -23.36
N GLY A 46 -21.84 -20.23 -22.64
CA GLY A 46 -21.85 -20.51 -21.20
C GLY A 46 -21.52 -19.28 -20.34
N ALA A 47 -21.24 -18.13 -20.94
CA ALA A 47 -20.86 -16.92 -20.21
C ALA A 47 -22.07 -16.06 -19.83
N GLU A 48 -22.07 -15.50 -18.62
CA GLU A 48 -22.92 -14.37 -18.29
C GLU A 48 -22.41 -13.12 -19.04
N ALA A 49 -23.23 -12.57 -19.94
CA ALA A 49 -22.89 -11.38 -20.68
C ALA A 49 -23.22 -10.11 -19.88
N ILE A 50 -22.21 -9.30 -19.61
CA ILE A 50 -22.33 -8.05 -18.88
C ILE A 50 -22.07 -6.88 -19.84
N ASP A 51 -23.05 -5.98 -19.98
CA ASP A 51 -22.87 -4.75 -20.74
C ASP A 51 -21.94 -3.78 -19.98
N CYS A 52 -20.85 -3.39 -20.63
CA CYS A 52 -19.87 -2.43 -20.16
C CYS A 52 -19.81 -1.19 -21.06
N THR A 53 -20.82 -0.94 -21.90
CA THR A 53 -20.91 0.24 -22.76
C THR A 53 -20.76 1.52 -21.93
N GLY A 54 -19.79 2.36 -22.30
CA GLY A 54 -19.47 3.61 -21.60
C GLY A 54 -18.69 3.44 -20.29
N LEU A 55 -18.28 2.21 -19.95
CA LEU A 55 -17.42 1.90 -18.81
C LEU A 55 -15.99 1.57 -19.28
N VAL A 56 -15.02 1.73 -18.38
CA VAL A 56 -13.65 1.27 -18.56
C VAL A 56 -13.53 -0.15 -18.00
N VAL A 57 -12.85 -1.03 -18.72
CA VAL A 57 -12.42 -2.36 -18.26
C VAL A 57 -10.89 -2.33 -18.16
N ALA A 58 -10.38 -2.41 -16.93
CA ALA A 58 -8.96 -2.33 -16.61
C ALA A 58 -8.52 -3.53 -15.76
N PRO A 59 -7.21 -3.82 -15.64
CA PRO A 59 -6.74 -4.75 -14.62
C PRO A 59 -7.19 -4.26 -13.24
N GLY A 60 -7.41 -5.20 -12.35
CA GLY A 60 -7.66 -4.89 -10.95
C GLY A 60 -6.51 -4.08 -10.35
N PHE A 61 -6.83 -3.06 -9.56
CA PHE A 61 -5.80 -2.17 -9.01
C PHE A 61 -4.97 -2.90 -7.95
N ILE A 62 -3.69 -2.56 -7.89
CA ILE A 62 -2.69 -3.12 -6.98
C ILE A 62 -2.30 -2.02 -6.00
N ASP A 63 -2.67 -2.20 -4.74
CA ASP A 63 -2.30 -1.32 -3.65
C ASP A 63 -0.92 -1.70 -3.13
N VAL A 64 0.10 -0.97 -3.58
CA VAL A 64 1.50 -1.30 -3.29
C VAL A 64 1.97 -0.90 -1.90
N HIS A 65 1.17 -0.11 -1.19
CA HIS A 65 1.53 0.40 0.12
C HIS A 65 0.37 0.22 1.10
N THR A 66 0.36 -0.90 1.80
CA THR A 66 -0.68 -1.19 2.81
C THR A 66 -0.09 -1.62 4.14
N HIS A 67 -0.93 -1.45 5.16
CA HIS A 67 -0.80 -2.02 6.49
C HIS A 67 -1.94 -3.02 6.75
N ASP A 68 -2.30 -3.80 5.73
CA ASP A 68 -3.45 -4.72 5.75
C ASP A 68 -3.11 -6.12 6.28
N ASP A 69 -1.89 -6.33 6.80
CA ASP A 69 -1.37 -7.61 7.29
C ASP A 69 -2.38 -8.39 8.14
N ALA A 70 -3.01 -7.70 9.08
CA ALA A 70 -4.02 -8.25 9.98
C ALA A 70 -5.44 -8.07 9.44
N LEU A 71 -5.73 -6.99 8.69
CA LEU A 71 -7.04 -6.76 8.09
C LEU A 71 -7.45 -7.96 7.22
N ALA A 72 -6.53 -8.48 6.41
CA ALA A 72 -6.78 -9.63 5.53
C ALA A 72 -7.16 -10.93 6.29
N LEU A 73 -6.84 -11.02 7.59
CA LEU A 73 -7.20 -12.15 8.46
C LEU A 73 -8.44 -11.87 9.30
N GLU A 74 -8.53 -10.67 9.88
CA GLU A 74 -9.53 -10.30 10.87
C GLU A 74 -10.84 -9.81 10.22
N GLN A 75 -10.72 -9.15 9.08
CA GLN A 75 -11.83 -8.66 8.26
C GLN A 75 -11.59 -9.05 6.80
N PRO A 76 -11.65 -10.36 6.48
CA PRO A 76 -11.25 -10.88 5.17
C PRO A 76 -12.15 -10.39 4.03
N ASP A 77 -13.26 -9.71 4.30
CA ASP A 77 -14.03 -8.99 3.31
C ASP A 77 -13.22 -7.87 2.62
N CYS A 78 -12.21 -7.30 3.28
CA CYS A 78 -11.32 -6.27 2.74
C CYS A 78 -12.08 -5.13 2.04
N LEU A 79 -13.26 -4.79 2.57
CA LEU A 79 -14.19 -3.85 1.93
C LEU A 79 -13.59 -2.47 1.63
N PRO A 80 -12.74 -1.87 2.51
CA PRO A 80 -12.07 -0.61 2.19
C PRO A 80 -11.27 -0.67 0.89
N LYS A 81 -10.78 -1.86 0.51
CA LYS A 81 -9.93 -2.08 -0.66
C LYS A 81 -10.76 -2.41 -1.90
N ILE A 82 -11.57 -3.48 -1.84
CA ILE A 82 -12.35 -3.91 -3.01
C ILE A 82 -13.35 -2.86 -3.49
N SER A 83 -13.90 -2.00 -2.62
CA SER A 83 -14.82 -0.95 -3.04
C SER A 83 -14.14 0.17 -3.85
N GLN A 84 -12.81 0.20 -3.87
CA GLN A 84 -11.99 1.15 -4.62
C GLN A 84 -11.52 0.59 -5.98
N GLY A 85 -11.80 -0.68 -6.29
CA GLY A 85 -11.24 -1.35 -7.47
C GLY A 85 -9.94 -2.11 -7.20
N ILE A 86 -9.52 -2.23 -5.94
CA ILE A 86 -8.28 -2.94 -5.57
C ILE A 86 -8.55 -4.45 -5.55
N THR A 87 -7.70 -5.22 -6.24
CA THR A 87 -7.74 -6.69 -6.27
C THR A 87 -6.54 -7.32 -5.61
N THR A 88 -5.45 -6.57 -5.40
CA THR A 88 -4.22 -7.04 -4.77
C THR A 88 -3.68 -5.98 -3.82
N VAL A 89 -3.22 -6.40 -2.64
CA VAL A 89 -2.55 -5.54 -1.66
C VAL A 89 -1.13 -6.05 -1.39
N VAL A 90 -0.19 -5.12 -1.22
CA VAL A 90 1.15 -5.39 -0.71
C VAL A 90 1.21 -4.96 0.75
N ALA A 91 1.32 -5.93 1.64
CA ALA A 91 1.37 -5.78 3.09
C ALA A 91 2.83 -5.87 3.61
N GLY A 92 3.03 -5.58 4.89
CA GLY A 92 4.35 -5.65 5.52
C GLY A 92 5.25 -4.45 5.22
N ASN A 93 4.70 -3.26 5.00
CA ASN A 93 5.44 -2.03 4.64
C ASN A 93 6.08 -1.32 5.85
N CYS A 94 6.98 -0.37 5.58
CA CYS A 94 7.58 0.52 6.59
C CYS A 94 8.33 -0.20 7.73
N GLY A 95 8.83 -1.41 7.48
CA GLY A 95 9.45 -2.26 8.51
C GLY A 95 8.45 -2.99 9.40
N ILE A 96 7.14 -2.85 9.15
CA ILE A 96 6.06 -3.30 10.03
C ILE A 96 5.34 -4.47 9.37
N SER A 97 5.48 -5.67 9.95
CA SER A 97 4.75 -6.88 9.53
C SER A 97 4.34 -7.72 10.72
N VAL A 98 3.24 -8.47 10.61
CA VAL A 98 2.74 -9.36 11.69
C VAL A 98 3.59 -10.63 11.91
N VAL A 99 4.62 -10.81 11.07
CA VAL A 99 5.49 -11.99 11.01
C VAL A 99 6.92 -11.52 10.70
N PRO A 100 7.97 -12.08 11.31
CA PRO A 100 8.01 -13.24 12.22
C PRO A 100 8.00 -12.85 13.70
N LEU A 101 6.90 -12.29 14.20
CA LEU A 101 6.81 -11.83 15.59
C LEU A 101 5.58 -12.41 16.29
N ARG A 102 5.81 -12.96 17.49
CA ARG A 102 4.77 -13.33 18.45
C ARG A 102 4.86 -12.43 19.68
N THR A 103 3.83 -11.61 19.90
CA THR A 103 3.71 -10.77 21.11
C THR A 103 2.25 -10.40 21.36
N THR A 104 1.87 -10.26 22.63
CA THR A 104 0.56 -9.72 23.04
C THR A 104 0.58 -8.21 23.23
N GLU A 105 1.77 -7.61 23.23
CA GLU A 105 2.00 -6.18 23.47
C GLU A 105 2.92 -5.62 22.38
N PRO A 106 2.45 -5.52 21.11
CA PRO A 106 3.25 -4.93 20.05
C PRO A 106 3.50 -3.44 20.35
N PRO A 107 4.75 -2.98 20.39
CA PRO A 107 5.06 -1.57 20.63
C PRO A 107 4.81 -0.72 19.37
N PRO A 108 4.64 0.60 19.49
CA PRO A 108 4.63 1.51 18.34
C PRO A 108 5.90 1.37 17.47
N PRO A 109 5.78 1.37 16.12
CA PRO A 109 4.56 1.50 15.32
C PRO A 109 3.88 0.15 14.98
N LEU A 110 4.35 -1.00 15.49
CA LEU A 110 3.78 -2.31 15.18
C LEU A 110 2.30 -2.41 15.58
N ASN A 111 1.89 -1.73 16.65
CA ASN A 111 0.50 -1.67 17.09
C ASN A 111 -0.49 -1.11 16.04
N LEU A 112 -0.01 -0.42 15.00
CA LEU A 112 -0.84 0.02 13.87
C LEU A 112 -1.51 -1.14 13.13
N LEU A 113 -0.93 -2.35 13.18
CA LEU A 113 -1.51 -3.56 12.58
C LEU A 113 -2.55 -4.24 13.48
N GLY A 114 -2.89 -3.66 14.63
CA GLY A 114 -3.77 -4.26 15.63
C GLY A 114 -3.02 -5.10 16.67
N ARG A 115 -3.50 -5.05 17.92
CA ARG A 115 -2.79 -5.60 19.09
C ARG A 115 -2.75 -7.13 19.12
N THR A 116 -3.73 -7.79 18.50
CA THR A 116 -3.90 -9.26 18.50
C THR A 116 -3.29 -9.96 17.29
N ALA A 117 -2.68 -9.19 16.38
CA ALA A 117 -2.24 -9.68 15.08
C ALA A 117 -0.91 -10.47 15.13
N PHE A 118 -0.08 -10.19 16.13
CA PHE A 118 1.30 -10.69 16.24
C PHE A 118 1.34 -12.09 16.87
N ARG A 119 0.94 -13.09 16.08
CA ARG A 119 0.85 -14.50 16.51
C ARG A 119 1.56 -15.49 15.57
N PHE A 120 2.39 -15.00 14.66
CA PHE A 120 3.03 -15.80 13.62
C PHE A 120 4.55 -15.72 13.74
N GLU A 121 5.19 -16.83 14.10
CA GLU A 121 6.65 -16.95 14.16
C GLU A 121 7.28 -17.30 12.80
N SER A 122 6.49 -17.84 11.86
CA SER A 122 6.96 -18.18 10.51
C SER A 122 6.03 -17.66 9.43
N PHE A 123 6.60 -17.34 8.28
CA PHE A 123 5.86 -16.85 7.12
C PHE A 123 4.91 -17.91 6.55
N ALA A 124 5.29 -19.19 6.63
CA ALA A 124 4.44 -20.32 6.27
C ALA A 124 3.15 -20.38 7.12
N ALA A 125 3.25 -20.13 8.43
CA ALA A 125 2.07 -20.10 9.30
C ALA A 125 1.15 -18.92 8.98
N TYR A 126 1.73 -17.75 8.71
CA TYR A 126 0.96 -16.57 8.27
C TYR A 126 0.26 -16.82 6.92
N GLN A 127 0.96 -17.38 5.94
CA GLN A 127 0.36 -17.76 4.65
C GLN A 127 -0.75 -18.78 4.78
N ALA A 128 -0.58 -19.81 5.63
CA ALA A 128 -1.63 -20.79 5.88
C ALA A 128 -2.88 -20.13 6.48
N ALA A 129 -2.69 -19.17 7.38
CA ALA A 129 -3.78 -18.40 7.95
C ALA A 129 -4.48 -17.52 6.90
N LEU A 130 -3.74 -16.84 6.02
CA LEU A 130 -4.32 -16.08 4.91
C LEU A 130 -5.11 -16.98 3.96
N GLN A 131 -4.57 -18.15 3.64
CA GLN A 131 -5.22 -19.11 2.76
C GLN A 131 -6.49 -19.70 3.36
N ALA A 132 -6.52 -19.92 4.68
CA ALA A 132 -7.71 -20.33 5.41
C ALA A 132 -8.74 -19.19 5.54
N ALA A 133 -8.27 -17.96 5.76
CA ALA A 133 -9.12 -16.78 5.83
C ALA A 133 -9.79 -16.47 4.49
N GLN A 134 -9.13 -16.73 3.36
CA GLN A 134 -9.58 -16.38 2.02
C GLN A 134 -10.03 -14.91 1.96
N PRO A 135 -9.10 -13.95 1.95
CA PRO A 135 -9.44 -12.54 1.81
C PRO A 135 -10.09 -12.24 0.45
N ALA A 136 -10.79 -11.12 0.35
CA ALA A 136 -11.42 -10.68 -0.90
C ALA A 136 -10.40 -10.29 -1.96
N VAL A 137 -9.24 -9.77 -1.53
CA VAL A 137 -8.11 -9.36 -2.37
C VAL A 137 -6.98 -10.38 -2.29
N ASN A 138 -6.16 -10.44 -3.34
CA ASN A 138 -4.86 -11.11 -3.26
C ASN A 138 -3.93 -10.37 -2.29
N VAL A 139 -3.07 -11.12 -1.58
CA VAL A 139 -2.16 -10.56 -0.58
C VAL A 139 -0.73 -10.93 -0.94
N VAL A 140 0.11 -9.91 -1.15
CA VAL A 140 1.56 -9.98 -1.28
C VAL A 140 2.15 -9.47 0.02
N SER A 141 3.21 -10.10 0.54
CA SER A 141 3.75 -9.72 1.85
C SER A 141 5.24 -9.49 1.80
N LEU A 142 5.67 -8.32 2.27
CA LEU A 142 7.05 -8.03 2.64
C LEU A 142 7.29 -8.46 4.09
N ILE A 143 8.55 -8.66 4.44
CA ILE A 143 8.98 -8.87 5.83
C ILE A 143 9.51 -7.56 6.38
N GLY A 144 8.96 -7.13 7.51
CA GLY A 144 9.32 -5.90 8.17
C GLY A 144 10.61 -6.01 8.99
N HIS A 145 11.57 -5.12 8.71
CA HIS A 145 12.80 -5.00 9.49
C HIS A 145 12.54 -4.76 10.99
N THR A 146 11.61 -3.88 11.35
CA THR A 146 11.25 -3.65 12.76
C THR A 146 10.72 -4.91 13.43
N ALA A 147 9.91 -5.72 12.73
CA ALA A 147 9.47 -7.02 13.24
C ALA A 147 10.64 -7.99 13.47
N LEU A 148 11.61 -8.04 12.55
CA LEU A 148 12.84 -8.83 12.71
C LEU A 148 13.67 -8.36 13.92
N ARG A 149 13.80 -7.05 14.13
CA ARG A 149 14.51 -6.49 15.29
C ARG A 149 13.85 -6.91 16.59
N PHE A 150 12.53 -6.78 16.72
CA PHE A 150 11.83 -7.24 17.94
C PHE A 150 11.93 -8.76 18.14
N ALA A 151 11.84 -9.55 17.06
CA ALA A 151 11.94 -11.00 17.13
C ALA A 151 13.33 -11.48 17.61
N THR A 152 14.38 -10.66 17.44
CA THR A 152 15.77 -11.07 17.70
C THR A 152 16.43 -10.34 18.86
N MET A 153 16.10 -9.06 19.07
CA MET A 153 16.66 -8.16 20.08
C MET A 153 15.72 -7.95 21.28
N GLY A 154 14.46 -8.40 21.19
CA GLY A 154 13.45 -8.13 22.20
C GLY A 154 13.17 -6.63 22.31
N SER A 155 13.12 -6.08 23.53
CA SER A 155 12.86 -4.65 23.77
C SER A 155 14.10 -3.75 23.57
N ASP A 156 15.30 -4.31 23.37
CA ASP A 156 16.57 -3.57 23.29
C ASP A 156 16.88 -3.02 21.88
N VAL A 157 15.84 -2.57 21.18
CA VAL A 157 15.92 -2.08 19.78
C VAL A 157 16.48 -0.66 19.65
N GLY A 158 16.77 0.01 20.76
CA GLY A 158 17.31 1.38 20.80
C GLY A 158 18.81 1.52 20.45
N ARG A 159 19.50 0.40 20.19
CA ARG A 159 20.93 0.35 19.82
C ARG A 159 21.12 -0.41 18.50
N PRO A 160 22.29 -0.36 17.83
CA PRO A 160 22.59 -1.29 16.73
C PRO A 160 22.48 -2.76 17.13
N ALA A 161 22.06 -3.64 16.22
CA ALA A 161 22.11 -5.08 16.43
C ALA A 161 23.56 -5.58 16.55
N ASP A 162 23.81 -6.54 17.44
CA ASP A 162 25.08 -7.25 17.47
C ASP A 162 25.17 -8.31 16.35
N ALA A 163 26.34 -8.94 16.21
CA ALA A 163 26.57 -9.92 15.15
C ALA A 163 25.64 -11.15 15.25
N ALA A 164 25.30 -11.59 16.46
CA ALA A 164 24.43 -12.76 16.67
C ALA A 164 22.96 -12.41 16.40
N GLU A 165 22.51 -11.21 16.78
CA GLU A 165 21.19 -10.67 16.47
C GLU A 165 21.01 -10.48 14.97
N LEU A 166 21.99 -9.87 14.29
CA LEU A 166 21.96 -9.71 12.84
C LEU A 166 21.91 -11.06 12.12
N ALA A 167 22.72 -12.02 12.52
CA ALA A 167 22.69 -13.37 11.93
C ALA A 167 21.32 -14.06 12.13
N ARG A 168 20.65 -13.84 13.27
CA ARG A 168 19.27 -14.33 13.49
C ARG A 168 18.26 -13.62 12.60
N MET A 169 18.40 -12.30 12.40
CA MET A 169 17.52 -11.55 11.49
C MET A 169 17.69 -12.03 10.05
N GLU A 170 18.93 -12.25 9.59
CA GLU A 170 19.22 -12.80 8.27
C GLU A 170 18.59 -14.20 8.09
N ALA A 171 18.68 -15.07 9.11
CA ALA A 171 18.10 -16.41 9.06
C ALA A 171 16.56 -16.39 8.96
N LEU A 172 15.90 -15.58 9.78
CA LEU A 172 14.44 -15.42 9.74
C LEU A 172 13.95 -14.84 8.41
N LEU A 173 14.67 -13.86 7.88
CA LEU A 173 14.38 -13.27 6.58
C LEU A 173 14.60 -14.27 5.43
N ASP A 174 15.71 -15.02 5.46
CA ASP A 174 16.02 -16.05 4.46
C ASP A 174 14.95 -17.14 4.44
N GLU A 175 14.50 -17.61 5.62
CA GLU A 175 13.39 -18.56 5.75
C GLU A 175 12.09 -18.00 5.17
N ALA A 176 11.72 -16.78 5.53
CA ALA A 176 10.48 -16.16 5.05
C ALA A 176 10.50 -15.94 3.53
N LEU A 177 11.65 -15.54 2.97
CA LEU A 177 11.84 -15.41 1.53
C LEU A 177 11.81 -16.76 0.83
N ALA A 178 12.40 -17.82 1.39
CA ALA A 178 12.29 -19.18 0.86
C ALA A 178 10.83 -19.68 0.86
N GLN A 179 10.03 -19.24 1.83
CA GLN A 179 8.60 -19.55 1.94
C GLN A 179 7.74 -18.69 0.99
N GLY A 180 8.31 -17.69 0.32
CA GLY A 180 7.67 -16.94 -0.76
C GLY A 180 7.32 -15.48 -0.45
N ALA A 181 7.84 -14.89 0.63
CA ALA A 181 7.67 -13.46 0.90
C ALA A 181 8.25 -12.62 -0.25
N GLN A 182 7.66 -11.47 -0.57
CA GLN A 182 8.05 -10.71 -1.76
C GLN A 182 9.37 -9.94 -1.59
N GLY A 183 9.77 -9.67 -0.34
CA GLY A 183 10.93 -8.83 -0.07
C GLY A 183 11.04 -8.42 1.40
N LEU A 184 11.86 -7.39 1.62
CA LEU A 184 12.06 -6.72 2.89
C LEU A 184 11.45 -5.32 2.84
N SER A 185 10.92 -4.84 3.96
CA SER A 185 10.69 -3.41 4.16
C SER A 185 11.44 -2.88 5.38
N SER A 186 11.75 -1.58 5.39
CA SER A 186 12.25 -0.86 6.57
C SER A 186 11.49 0.42 6.84
N GLY A 187 11.55 0.88 8.09
CA GLY A 187 11.03 2.18 8.52
C GLY A 187 11.98 2.83 9.49
N LEU A 188 13.10 3.32 8.94
CA LEU A 188 14.23 3.83 9.71
C LEU A 188 13.91 5.16 10.43
N PHE A 189 12.81 5.81 10.05
CA PHE A 189 12.24 6.96 10.75
C PHE A 189 11.69 6.61 12.15
N TYR A 190 11.24 5.37 12.37
CA TYR A 190 10.62 4.99 13.62
C TYR A 190 11.67 4.64 14.68
N THR A 191 11.41 5.03 15.93
CA THR A 191 12.31 4.82 17.08
C THR A 191 12.86 3.38 17.19
N PRO A 192 12.04 2.31 17.00
CA PRO A 192 12.54 0.94 17.05
C PRO A 192 13.55 0.55 15.96
N ALA A 193 13.70 1.33 14.89
CA ALA A 193 14.62 1.06 13.78
C ALA A 193 15.63 2.20 13.57
N ALA A 194 15.44 3.36 14.20
CA ALA A 194 16.29 4.54 14.02
C ALA A 194 17.77 4.29 14.36
N ALA A 195 18.07 3.42 15.33
CA ALA A 195 19.45 3.10 15.69
C ALA A 195 20.14 2.10 14.74
N ALA A 196 19.41 1.48 13.81
CA ALA A 196 19.98 0.51 12.88
C ALA A 196 20.91 1.20 11.87
N PRO A 197 22.19 0.80 11.78
CA PRO A 197 23.11 1.37 10.81
C PRO A 197 22.80 0.85 9.40
N ALA A 198 23.17 1.60 8.36
CA ALA A 198 23.04 1.17 6.97
C ALA A 198 23.67 -0.21 6.68
N SER A 199 24.72 -0.60 7.41
CA SER A 199 25.35 -1.92 7.28
C SER A 199 24.44 -3.08 7.72
N GLU A 200 23.56 -2.85 8.69
CA GLU A 200 22.55 -3.84 9.13
C GLU A 200 21.54 -4.08 8.02
N VAL A 201 20.98 -3.00 7.46
CA VAL A 201 20.03 -3.06 6.34
C VAL A 201 20.69 -3.65 5.09
N LEU A 202 21.95 -3.32 4.81
CA LEU A 202 22.71 -3.89 3.70
C LEU A 202 22.85 -5.41 3.81
N ALA A 203 23.11 -5.95 5.00
CA ALA A 203 23.21 -7.39 5.20
C ALA A 203 21.87 -8.08 4.89
N LEU A 204 20.76 -7.56 5.41
CA LEU A 204 19.41 -8.07 5.12
C LEU A 204 19.02 -7.91 3.64
N ALA A 205 19.34 -6.78 3.02
CA ALA A 205 19.10 -6.53 1.61
C ALA A 205 19.86 -7.52 0.71
N ARG A 206 21.07 -7.95 1.10
CA ARG A 206 21.81 -9.04 0.40
C ARG A 206 21.10 -10.38 0.50
N VAL A 207 20.41 -10.66 1.61
CA VAL A 207 19.53 -11.85 1.70
C VAL A 207 18.43 -11.75 0.65
N VAL A 208 17.74 -10.61 0.58
CA VAL A 208 16.67 -10.38 -0.42
C VAL A 208 17.17 -10.56 -1.86
N ALA A 209 18.36 -10.04 -2.18
CA ALA A 209 18.95 -10.15 -3.51
C ALA A 209 19.16 -11.61 -3.94
N ARG A 210 19.61 -12.50 -3.03
CA ARG A 210 19.76 -13.96 -3.33
C ARG A 210 18.44 -14.63 -3.71
N HIS A 211 17.32 -14.08 -3.24
CA HIS A 211 15.98 -14.59 -3.43
C HIS A 211 15.23 -13.91 -4.60
N GLY A 212 15.78 -12.86 -5.20
CA GLY A 212 15.14 -12.09 -6.26
C GLY A 212 13.94 -11.25 -5.80
N GLY A 213 13.93 -10.83 -4.53
CA GLY A 213 12.88 -9.99 -3.95
C GLY A 213 13.09 -8.49 -4.21
N VAL A 214 12.37 -7.66 -3.44
CA VAL A 214 12.48 -6.19 -3.46
C VAL A 214 12.77 -5.62 -2.08
N TYR A 215 13.35 -4.43 -2.02
CA TYR A 215 13.55 -3.68 -0.78
C TYR A 215 12.71 -2.40 -0.81
N ALA A 216 11.68 -2.32 0.02
CA ALA A 216 10.86 -1.12 0.20
C ALA A 216 11.29 -0.37 1.46
N THR A 217 11.22 0.96 1.46
CA THR A 217 11.63 1.72 2.65
C THR A 217 10.81 2.99 2.85
N HIS A 218 10.28 3.11 4.07
CA HIS A 218 10.03 4.40 4.69
C HIS A 218 11.42 4.94 5.10
N LEU A 219 11.82 6.04 4.45
CA LEU A 219 13.14 6.65 4.60
C LEU A 219 13.46 7.00 6.06
N ARG A 220 14.74 7.18 6.38
CA ARG A 220 15.13 7.62 7.72
C ARG A 220 14.59 9.01 8.07
N ASP A 221 14.52 9.87 7.06
CA ASP A 221 14.02 11.24 7.18
C ASP A 221 13.29 11.59 5.88
N GLU A 222 12.12 12.24 6.01
CA GLU A 222 11.34 12.80 4.89
C GLU A 222 11.28 14.33 4.97
N MET A 223 12.11 14.94 5.80
CA MET A 223 12.12 16.36 6.14
C MET A 223 13.44 16.98 5.67
N ALA A 224 14.23 17.55 6.59
CA ALA A 224 15.44 18.30 6.25
C ALA A 224 16.53 17.42 5.62
N ALA A 225 16.69 16.19 6.10
CA ALA A 225 17.76 15.25 5.71
C ALA A 225 17.30 14.21 4.68
N ILE A 226 16.24 14.51 3.92
CA ILE A 226 15.65 13.57 2.96
C ILE A 226 16.64 13.13 1.87
N LEU A 227 17.52 14.02 1.40
CA LEU A 227 18.49 13.67 0.34
C LEU A 227 19.52 12.66 0.85
N GLU A 228 20.00 12.84 2.08
CA GLU A 228 20.90 11.91 2.76
C GLU A 228 20.21 10.57 3.00
N ALA A 229 18.96 10.57 3.44
CA ALA A 229 18.16 9.36 3.64
C ALA A 229 17.92 8.61 2.32
N MET A 230 17.69 9.33 1.22
CA MET A 230 17.56 8.75 -0.11
C MET A 230 18.87 8.12 -0.60
N HIS A 231 20.00 8.78 -0.38
CA HIS A 231 21.32 8.21 -0.66
C HIS A 231 21.60 6.97 0.18
N GLU A 232 21.28 6.98 1.48
CA GLU A 232 21.41 5.82 2.35
C GLU A 232 20.66 4.61 1.78
N ALA A 233 19.39 4.78 1.43
CA ALA A 233 18.55 3.72 0.89
C ALA A 233 19.04 3.24 -0.49
N ALA A 234 19.27 4.17 -1.43
CA ALA A 234 19.66 3.84 -2.79
C ALA A 234 21.05 3.18 -2.86
N ASP A 235 22.03 3.66 -2.08
CA ASP A 235 23.37 3.07 -2.07
C ASP A 235 23.38 1.71 -1.38
N THR A 236 22.55 1.52 -0.34
CA THR A 236 22.37 0.24 0.33
C THR A 236 21.80 -0.80 -0.64
N ALA A 237 20.75 -0.44 -1.38
CA ALA A 237 20.13 -1.32 -2.36
C ALA A 237 21.07 -1.66 -3.52
N LEU A 238 21.77 -0.64 -4.06
CA LEU A 238 22.75 -0.81 -5.13
C LEU A 238 23.88 -1.77 -4.72
N LYS A 239 24.43 -1.60 -3.51
CA LYS A 239 25.48 -2.48 -2.97
C LYS A 239 25.00 -3.89 -2.68
N ALA A 240 23.72 -4.06 -2.39
CA ALA A 240 23.10 -5.37 -2.18
C ALA A 240 22.75 -6.08 -3.50
N GLY A 241 22.52 -5.33 -4.59
CA GLY A 241 22.01 -5.85 -5.85
C GLY A 241 20.50 -6.14 -5.79
N VAL A 242 19.74 -5.33 -5.06
CA VAL A 242 18.27 -5.46 -4.93
C VAL A 242 17.59 -4.19 -5.43
N PRO A 243 16.40 -4.26 -6.07
CA PRO A 243 15.61 -3.07 -6.38
C PRO A 243 15.20 -2.32 -5.11
N VAL A 244 15.20 -0.99 -5.18
CA VAL A 244 14.70 -0.12 -4.10
C VAL A 244 13.34 0.48 -4.45
N ILE A 245 12.43 0.51 -3.49
CA ILE A 245 11.14 1.17 -3.59
C ILE A 245 11.04 2.21 -2.47
N PHE A 246 10.99 3.49 -2.83
CA PHE A 246 10.75 4.58 -1.89
C PHE A 246 9.27 4.64 -1.55
N SER A 247 8.93 4.29 -0.31
CA SER A 247 7.56 4.30 0.17
C SER A 247 7.05 5.72 0.33
N HIS A 248 5.77 5.94 -0.02
CA HIS A 248 4.97 7.13 0.27
C HIS A 248 5.75 8.45 0.14
N HIS A 249 6.46 8.62 -0.98
CA HIS A 249 7.47 9.66 -1.15
C HIS A 249 6.88 11.05 -0.95
N LYS A 250 7.49 11.85 -0.08
CA LYS A 250 7.04 13.19 0.29
C LYS A 250 8.19 14.04 0.82
N CYS A 251 8.01 15.36 0.80
CA CYS A 251 8.82 16.28 1.58
C CYS A 251 7.93 16.88 2.69
N ALA A 252 8.07 16.37 3.91
CA ALA A 252 7.19 16.68 5.03
C ALA A 252 7.58 17.96 5.76
N GLY A 253 6.57 18.74 6.16
CA GLY A 253 6.70 19.97 6.93
C GLY A 253 6.89 21.22 6.06
N PRO A 254 6.34 22.39 6.47
CA PRO A 254 6.40 23.62 5.67
C PRO A 254 7.78 24.07 5.22
N ALA A 255 8.83 23.80 6.01
CA ALA A 255 10.21 24.12 5.66
C ALA A 255 10.76 23.30 4.48
N ASN A 256 10.10 22.19 4.11
CA ASN A 256 10.54 21.27 3.07
C ASN A 256 9.62 21.27 1.83
N TRP A 257 8.57 22.08 1.83
CA TRP A 257 7.69 22.20 0.67
C TRP A 257 8.46 22.76 -0.53
N GLY A 258 8.18 22.21 -1.72
CA GLY A 258 8.88 22.52 -2.96
C GLY A 258 10.12 21.67 -3.22
N ARG A 259 10.65 20.98 -2.19
CA ARG A 259 11.89 20.17 -2.31
C ARG A 259 11.72 18.90 -3.14
N THR A 260 10.51 18.56 -3.58
CA THR A 260 10.33 17.49 -4.59
C THR A 260 11.03 17.81 -5.91
N GLN A 261 11.32 19.09 -6.17
CA GLN A 261 12.18 19.52 -7.28
C GLN A 261 13.64 19.07 -7.13
N GLU A 262 14.09 18.73 -5.92
CA GLU A 262 15.41 18.15 -5.67
C GLU A 262 15.35 16.63 -5.66
N THR A 263 14.33 16.05 -5.01
CA THR A 263 14.25 14.60 -4.79
C THR A 263 13.89 13.82 -6.05
N LEU A 264 12.99 14.35 -6.92
CA LEU A 264 12.60 13.64 -8.14
C LEU A 264 13.76 13.51 -9.16
N PRO A 265 14.54 14.57 -9.46
CA PRO A 265 15.75 14.41 -10.28
C PRO A 265 16.77 13.44 -9.67
N LEU A 266 16.88 13.39 -8.34
CA LEU A 266 17.74 12.44 -7.65
C LEU A 266 17.25 10.99 -7.84
N ILE A 267 15.95 10.75 -7.82
CA ILE A 267 15.34 9.45 -8.14
C ILE A 267 15.67 9.03 -9.57
N ASP A 268 15.58 9.93 -10.55
CA ASP A 268 16.00 9.66 -11.93
C ASP A 268 17.50 9.31 -12.01
N ALA A 269 18.36 9.99 -11.26
CA ALA A 269 19.79 9.70 -11.19
C ALA A 269 20.10 8.33 -10.55
N PHE A 270 19.27 7.85 -9.62
CA PHE A 270 19.35 6.48 -9.11
C PHE A 270 18.85 5.48 -10.15
N ALA A 271 17.71 5.76 -10.80
CA ALA A 271 17.10 4.88 -11.80
C ALA A 271 17.98 4.66 -13.04
N ALA A 272 18.91 5.58 -13.34
CA ALA A 272 19.91 5.40 -14.38
C ALA A 272 20.96 4.31 -14.07
N ARG A 273 21.01 3.82 -12.82
CA ARG A 273 22.07 2.91 -12.33
C ARG A 273 21.53 1.65 -11.65
N GLN A 274 20.27 1.61 -11.26
CA GLN A 274 19.61 0.47 -10.62
C GLN A 274 18.09 0.50 -10.82
N ASP A 275 17.43 -0.61 -10.50
CA ASP A 275 15.97 -0.67 -10.45
C ASP A 275 15.45 0.18 -9.28
N VAL A 276 14.65 1.20 -9.59
CA VAL A 276 14.03 2.11 -8.62
C VAL A 276 12.53 2.18 -8.86
N GLY A 277 11.76 2.09 -7.78
CA GLY A 277 10.35 2.45 -7.71
C GLY A 277 10.10 3.49 -6.62
N LEU A 278 8.93 4.13 -6.68
CA LEU A 278 8.38 4.90 -5.57
C LEU A 278 6.86 4.77 -5.60
N ASP A 279 6.22 4.98 -4.45
CA ASP A 279 4.77 5.09 -4.35
C ASP A 279 4.36 6.37 -3.62
N VAL A 280 3.11 6.78 -3.82
CA VAL A 280 2.51 7.93 -3.13
C VAL A 280 1.01 7.70 -2.95
N TYR A 281 0.45 8.28 -1.88
CA TYR A 281 -0.99 8.43 -1.71
C TYR A 281 -1.45 9.84 -2.11
N PRO A 282 -2.64 10.01 -2.69
CA PRO A 282 -3.08 11.29 -3.30
C PRO A 282 -3.70 12.28 -2.30
N TYR A 283 -3.00 12.56 -1.18
CA TYR A 283 -3.49 13.42 -0.09
C TYR A 283 -2.39 14.31 0.49
N LEU A 284 -2.81 15.38 1.19
CA LEU A 284 -1.93 16.37 1.82
C LEU A 284 -1.58 16.07 3.27
N ALA A 285 -2.19 15.03 3.85
CA ALA A 285 -1.86 14.58 5.20
C ALA A 285 -1.24 13.18 5.18
N GLY A 286 -0.22 12.97 6.01
CA GLY A 286 0.24 11.63 6.37
C GLY A 286 -0.57 11.11 7.55
N SER A 287 -0.46 9.84 7.89
CA SER A 287 -1.06 9.31 9.11
C SER A 287 -0.19 8.23 9.73
N THR A 288 0.03 8.33 11.04
CA THR A 288 0.82 7.36 11.81
C THR A 288 0.55 7.53 13.30
N VAL A 289 1.35 6.86 14.15
CA VAL A 289 1.30 7.02 15.61
C VAL A 289 1.46 8.48 16.05
N LEU A 290 0.74 8.87 17.10
CA LEU A 290 0.78 10.21 17.67
C LEU A 290 2.15 10.47 18.30
N ARG A 291 2.85 11.44 17.75
CA ARG A 291 4.23 11.83 18.07
C ARG A 291 4.33 13.28 18.48
N GLU A 292 4.95 13.54 19.62
CA GLU A 292 5.18 14.90 20.15
C GLU A 292 6.15 15.70 19.26
N ASP A 293 7.16 15.05 18.66
CA ASP A 293 8.14 15.69 17.79
C ASP A 293 7.55 16.21 16.46
N LEU A 294 6.33 15.79 16.11
CA LEU A 294 5.59 16.28 14.94
C LEU A 294 4.54 17.35 15.30
N VAL A 295 4.44 17.74 16.57
CA VAL A 295 3.54 18.80 17.04
C VAL A 295 4.32 20.11 17.14
N ASP A 296 4.41 20.81 16.01
CA ASP A 296 5.15 22.07 15.85
C ASP A 296 4.28 23.33 16.03
N GLY A 297 2.96 23.17 16.13
CA GLY A 297 1.99 24.26 16.22
C GLY A 297 1.75 25.00 14.90
N VAL A 298 2.35 24.55 13.81
CA VAL A 298 2.22 25.12 12.46
C VAL A 298 1.32 24.26 11.59
N ILE A 299 1.54 22.94 11.57
CA ILE A 299 0.70 22.01 10.82
C ILE A 299 -0.54 21.63 11.61
N GLU A 300 -1.63 21.37 10.91
CA GLU A 300 -2.82 20.79 11.52
C GLU A 300 -2.54 19.31 11.87
N VAL A 301 -2.99 18.90 13.07
CA VAL A 301 -2.93 17.53 13.55
C VAL A 301 -4.34 17.09 13.92
N LEU A 302 -4.85 16.06 13.26
CA LEU A 302 -6.17 15.48 13.53
C LEU A 302 -6.01 14.10 14.16
N LEU A 303 -6.60 13.88 15.34
CA LEU A 303 -6.46 12.64 16.07
C LEU A 303 -7.26 11.51 15.39
N THR A 304 -6.64 10.36 15.13
CA THR A 304 -7.33 9.18 14.56
C THR A 304 -7.78 8.19 15.62
N TRP A 305 -7.03 8.09 16.72
CA TRP A 305 -7.41 7.36 17.93
C TRP A 305 -6.57 7.78 19.14
N SER A 306 -7.08 7.53 20.33
CA SER A 306 -6.34 7.56 21.60
C SER A 306 -6.86 6.45 22.50
N ASP A 307 -5.97 5.69 23.14
CA ASP A 307 -6.38 4.70 24.14
C ASP A 307 -6.84 5.39 25.43
N SER A 308 -6.18 6.49 25.80
CA SER A 308 -6.44 7.25 27.03
C SER A 308 -7.73 8.08 26.95
N TYR A 309 -8.04 8.63 25.77
CA TYR A 309 -9.22 9.48 25.53
C TYR A 309 -9.94 9.11 24.22
N PRO A 310 -10.62 7.95 24.15
CA PRO A 310 -11.27 7.46 22.92
C PRO A 310 -12.23 8.44 22.24
N GLU A 311 -12.95 9.22 23.03
CA GLU A 311 -13.94 10.21 22.60
C GLU A 311 -13.34 11.39 21.84
N MET A 312 -12.02 11.58 21.88
CA MET A 312 -11.33 12.67 21.17
C MET A 312 -10.99 12.31 19.71
N SER A 313 -11.21 11.06 19.29
CA SER A 313 -10.95 10.61 17.93
C SER A 313 -11.76 11.42 16.91
N GLY A 314 -11.13 11.87 15.83
CA GLY A 314 -11.72 12.71 14.78
C GLY A 314 -11.67 14.22 15.05
N ARG A 315 -11.05 14.66 16.16
CA ARG A 315 -10.91 16.08 16.49
C ARG A 315 -9.50 16.61 16.19
N SER A 316 -9.40 17.91 15.93
CA SER A 316 -8.12 18.61 15.85
C SER A 316 -7.44 18.67 17.22
N LEU A 317 -6.12 18.44 17.25
CA LEU A 317 -5.30 18.57 18.44
C LEU A 317 -5.33 20.00 19.00
N ALA A 318 -5.42 21.01 18.13
CA ALA A 318 -5.53 22.40 18.53
C ALA A 318 -6.83 22.66 19.31
N ASP A 319 -7.96 22.10 18.86
CA ASP A 319 -9.25 22.24 19.54
C ASP A 319 -9.25 21.51 20.89
N ILE A 320 -8.65 20.31 20.95
CA ILE A 320 -8.51 19.55 22.20
C ILE A 320 -7.65 20.33 23.20
N ALA A 321 -6.51 20.87 22.76
CA ALA A 321 -5.60 21.64 23.60
C ALA A 321 -6.29 22.92 24.14
N ALA A 322 -7.03 23.63 23.29
CA ALA A 322 -7.81 24.80 23.68
C ALA A 322 -8.90 24.45 24.70
N GLU A 323 -9.63 23.34 24.51
CA GLU A 323 -10.65 22.86 25.46
C GLU A 323 -10.03 22.51 26.82
N TRP A 324 -8.85 21.88 26.82
CA TRP A 324 -8.16 21.47 28.04
C TRP A 324 -7.37 22.60 28.72
N GLY A 325 -7.25 23.78 28.08
CA GLY A 325 -6.47 24.90 28.58
C GLY A 325 -4.96 24.61 28.67
N VAL A 326 -4.44 23.80 27.75
CA VAL A 326 -3.02 23.43 27.65
C VAL A 326 -2.48 23.72 26.24
N ASP A 327 -1.17 23.63 26.03
CA ASP A 327 -0.61 23.65 24.68
C ASP A 327 -0.78 22.30 23.97
N GLN A 328 -0.55 22.30 22.64
CA GLN A 328 -0.73 21.10 21.82
C GLN A 328 0.24 19.96 22.18
N GLN A 329 1.46 20.27 22.68
CA GLN A 329 2.44 19.24 23.06
C GLN A 329 2.02 18.53 24.35
N GLU A 330 1.57 19.28 25.35
CA GLU A 330 0.98 18.74 26.57
C GLU A 330 -0.29 17.93 26.28
N ALA A 331 -1.17 18.41 25.40
CA ALA A 331 -2.33 17.62 24.95
C ALA A 331 -1.90 16.32 24.26
N CYS A 332 -0.90 16.38 23.37
CA CYS A 332 -0.33 15.22 22.70
C CYS A 332 0.19 14.17 23.70
N ARG A 333 0.99 14.59 24.69
CA ARG A 333 1.51 13.70 25.74
C ARG A 333 0.40 13.00 26.54
N ARG A 334 -0.71 13.68 26.82
CA ARG A 334 -1.87 13.09 27.51
C ARG A 334 -2.66 12.11 26.64
N LEU A 335 -2.76 12.39 25.34
CA LEU A 335 -3.48 11.56 24.38
C LEU A 335 -2.73 10.28 24.00
N GLN A 336 -1.43 10.19 24.29
CA GLN A 336 -0.63 9.00 24.02
C GLN A 336 -0.99 7.81 24.94
N PRO A 337 -0.89 6.55 24.43
CA PRO A 337 -0.67 6.21 23.03
C PRO A 337 -1.89 6.53 22.16
N GLY A 338 -1.63 7.03 20.96
CA GLY A 338 -2.63 7.48 19.99
C GLY A 338 -2.12 7.39 18.56
N GLY A 339 -2.98 7.75 17.61
CA GLY A 339 -2.66 7.94 16.19
C GLY A 339 -3.18 9.28 15.70
N ALA A 340 -2.58 9.82 14.64
CA ALA A 340 -2.97 11.10 14.07
C ALA A 340 -2.75 11.18 12.56
N CYS A 341 -3.49 12.09 11.93
CA CYS A 341 -3.21 12.64 10.61
C CYS A 341 -2.41 13.94 10.77
N TYR A 342 -1.37 14.10 9.95
CA TYR A 342 -0.46 15.25 9.96
C TYR A 342 -0.55 15.97 8.61
N PHE A 343 -1.10 17.19 8.57
CA PHE A 343 -1.28 17.97 7.34
C PHE A 343 0.03 18.66 6.92
N GLN A 344 1.00 17.83 6.58
CA GLN A 344 2.41 18.22 6.45
C GLN A 344 2.91 18.27 5.00
N MET A 345 2.06 18.05 4.00
CA MET A 345 2.45 18.07 2.59
C MET A 345 1.78 19.22 1.83
N HIS A 346 2.42 19.64 0.75
CA HIS A 346 1.93 20.68 -0.17
C HIS A 346 1.37 20.06 -1.44
N GLU A 347 0.26 20.58 -1.98
CA GLU A 347 -0.42 20.00 -3.15
C GLU A 347 0.50 19.93 -4.37
N GLU A 348 1.27 20.97 -4.65
CA GLU A 348 2.18 20.95 -5.80
C GLU A 348 3.28 19.88 -5.69
N ASP A 349 3.73 19.56 -4.46
CA ASP A 349 4.67 18.47 -4.24
C ASP A 349 4.01 17.12 -4.52
N VAL A 350 2.79 16.90 -4.00
CA VAL A 350 2.02 15.68 -4.23
C VAL A 350 1.74 15.49 -5.73
N GLU A 351 1.36 16.56 -6.44
CA GLU A 351 1.16 16.52 -7.89
C GLU A 351 2.45 16.19 -8.66
N ARG A 352 3.59 16.81 -8.30
CA ARG A 352 4.88 16.48 -8.93
C ARG A 352 5.26 15.02 -8.73
N VAL A 353 5.08 14.50 -7.51
CA VAL A 353 5.36 13.09 -7.21
C VAL A 353 4.40 12.18 -7.98
N LEU A 354 3.10 12.45 -7.97
CA LEU A 354 2.09 11.70 -8.73
C LEU A 354 2.40 11.67 -10.24
N ALA A 355 2.85 12.78 -10.81
CA ALA A 355 3.17 12.89 -12.23
C ALA A 355 4.47 12.16 -12.63
N HIS A 356 5.40 11.95 -11.70
CA HIS A 356 6.70 11.35 -12.01
C HIS A 356 6.56 9.90 -12.51
N ARG A 357 7.15 9.56 -13.66
CA ARG A 357 6.95 8.29 -14.41
C ARG A 357 7.13 6.98 -13.62
N LEU A 358 7.90 7.00 -12.53
CA LEU A 358 8.17 5.81 -11.70
C LEU A 358 7.16 5.63 -10.56
N THR A 359 6.27 6.60 -10.34
CA THR A 359 5.38 6.65 -9.19
C THR A 359 4.18 5.72 -9.35
N MET A 360 4.12 4.72 -8.49
CA MET A 360 2.96 3.88 -8.24
C MET A 360 1.98 4.54 -7.27
N ILE A 361 0.79 3.97 -7.14
CA ILE A 361 -0.22 4.41 -6.17
C ILE A 361 -0.28 3.43 -5.01
N GLY A 362 -0.01 3.91 -3.80
CA GLY A 362 -0.20 3.17 -2.56
C GLY A 362 -1.19 3.93 -1.68
N SER A 363 -2.14 3.24 -1.04
CA SER A 363 -3.14 3.92 -0.20
C SER A 363 -2.56 4.37 1.13
N ASP A 364 -1.63 3.60 1.69
CA ASP A 364 -1.12 3.74 3.05
C ASP A 364 -2.26 3.75 4.10
N GLY A 365 -3.36 3.05 3.80
CA GLY A 365 -4.50 2.95 4.71
C GLY A 365 -4.12 2.26 6.02
N LEU A 366 -4.60 2.82 7.15
CA LEU A 366 -4.47 2.24 8.49
C LEU A 366 -5.83 1.68 8.93
N PRO A 367 -6.12 0.39 8.68
CA PRO A 367 -7.47 -0.17 8.83
C PRO A 367 -7.96 -0.32 10.27
N HIS A 368 -7.06 -0.25 11.26
CA HIS A 368 -7.39 -0.42 12.67
C HIS A 368 -7.63 0.90 13.42
N ASP A 369 -7.45 2.04 12.75
CA ASP A 369 -7.75 3.36 13.32
C ASP A 369 -9.27 3.54 13.50
N ARG A 370 -9.68 4.13 14.63
CA ARG A 370 -11.12 4.38 14.91
C ARG A 370 -11.70 5.43 13.97
N HIS A 371 -10.94 6.49 13.73
CA HIS A 371 -11.26 7.55 12.77
C HIS A 371 -10.10 7.67 11.76
N PRO A 372 -10.03 6.76 10.76
CA PRO A 372 -8.85 6.64 9.91
C PRO A 372 -8.70 7.85 8.97
N HIS A 373 -7.52 8.01 8.40
CA HIS A 373 -7.33 8.89 7.25
C HIS A 373 -8.21 8.41 6.06
N PRO A 374 -8.89 9.30 5.31
CA PRO A 374 -9.72 8.93 4.15
C PRO A 374 -9.01 8.16 3.03
N ARG A 375 -7.66 8.11 3.03
CA ARG A 375 -6.86 7.37 2.05
C ARG A 375 -7.14 5.87 2.09
N LEU A 376 -7.58 5.36 3.24
CA LEU A 376 -8.03 3.97 3.41
C LEU A 376 -9.20 3.60 2.48
N TRP A 377 -10.07 4.56 2.14
CA TRP A 377 -11.31 4.32 1.39
C TRP A 377 -11.39 5.05 0.04
N GLY A 378 -10.48 5.99 -0.24
CA GLY A 378 -10.58 6.86 -1.40
C GLY A 378 -9.35 7.01 -2.28
N ALA A 379 -8.18 6.46 -1.92
CA ALA A 379 -6.94 6.72 -2.66
C ALA A 379 -7.03 6.43 -4.17
N PHE A 380 -7.50 5.26 -4.59
CA PHE A 380 -7.51 4.89 -6.01
C PHE A 380 -8.56 5.69 -6.81
N PRO A 381 -9.82 5.79 -6.34
CA PRO A 381 -10.84 6.64 -6.97
C PRO A 381 -10.44 8.12 -7.00
N ARG A 382 -9.68 8.61 -6.02
CA ARG A 382 -9.17 9.99 -5.99
C ARG A 382 -8.15 10.26 -7.09
N VAL A 383 -7.27 9.31 -7.38
CA VAL A 383 -6.36 9.41 -8.55
C VAL A 383 -7.16 9.59 -9.82
N LEU A 384 -8.21 8.78 -10.02
CA LEU A 384 -9.06 8.85 -11.20
C LEU A 384 -9.89 10.14 -11.25
N ALA A 385 -10.54 10.50 -10.15
CA ALA A 385 -11.44 11.65 -10.10
C ALA A 385 -10.70 12.98 -10.15
N ARG A 386 -9.79 13.19 -9.20
CA ARG A 386 -9.11 14.47 -9.01
C ARG A 386 -7.93 14.66 -9.95
N TYR A 387 -7.04 13.67 -10.04
CA TYR A 387 -5.74 13.86 -10.69
C TYR A 387 -5.80 13.56 -12.19
N TRP A 388 -6.48 12.49 -12.61
CA TRP A 388 -6.72 12.21 -14.02
C TRP A 388 -7.83 13.10 -14.61
N ARG A 389 -9.07 13.03 -14.10
CA ARG A 389 -10.22 13.67 -14.74
C ARG A 389 -10.32 15.17 -14.51
N GLU A 390 -10.21 15.65 -13.27
CA GLU A 390 -10.36 17.08 -12.95
C GLU A 390 -9.13 17.92 -13.29
N LYS A 391 -7.93 17.46 -12.89
CA LYS A 391 -6.68 18.20 -13.11
C LYS A 391 -6.01 17.90 -14.44
N GLY A 392 -6.30 16.76 -15.08
CA GLY A 392 -5.63 16.37 -16.32
C GLY A 392 -4.12 16.12 -16.14
N LEU A 393 -3.70 15.68 -14.96
CA LEU A 393 -2.28 15.52 -14.61
C LEU A 393 -1.56 14.49 -15.48
N PHE A 394 -2.28 13.47 -15.94
CA PHE A 394 -1.83 12.43 -16.87
C PHE A 394 -3.04 11.84 -17.61
N GLY A 395 -2.80 11.02 -18.64
CA GLY A 395 -3.84 10.30 -19.38
C GLY A 395 -4.47 9.13 -18.59
N LEU A 396 -5.58 8.58 -19.09
CA LEU A 396 -6.29 7.47 -18.44
C LEU A 396 -5.43 6.20 -18.37
N GLU A 397 -4.76 5.89 -19.47
CA GLU A 397 -3.89 4.72 -19.62
C GLU A 397 -2.73 4.78 -18.62
N GLU A 398 -2.16 5.96 -18.43
CA GLU A 398 -1.09 6.22 -17.47
C GLU A 398 -1.61 6.12 -16.02
N ALA A 399 -2.79 6.68 -15.72
CA ALA A 399 -3.42 6.54 -14.41
C ALA A 399 -3.61 5.06 -14.05
N VAL A 400 -4.19 4.28 -14.97
CA VAL A 400 -4.40 2.83 -14.78
C VAL A 400 -3.05 2.11 -14.67
N HIS A 401 -2.07 2.41 -15.53
CA HIS A 401 -0.75 1.77 -15.50
C HIS A 401 -0.05 1.90 -14.14
N ARG A 402 -0.08 3.09 -13.54
CA ARG A 402 0.50 3.36 -12.21
C ARG A 402 -0.12 2.50 -11.11
N MET A 403 -1.41 2.22 -11.23
CA MET A 403 -2.18 1.38 -10.30
C MET A 403 -2.16 -0.11 -10.66
N THR A 404 -1.57 -0.49 -11.80
CA THR A 404 -1.65 -1.86 -12.33
C THR A 404 -0.28 -2.34 -12.87
N GLY A 405 0.02 -2.19 -14.16
CA GLY A 405 1.20 -2.79 -14.79
C GLY A 405 2.53 -2.29 -14.21
N LEU A 406 2.63 -1.02 -13.82
CA LEU A 406 3.80 -0.49 -13.13
C LEU A 406 3.96 -1.16 -11.76
N SER A 407 2.86 -1.24 -11.01
CA SER A 407 2.81 -1.85 -9.68
C SER A 407 3.17 -3.34 -9.71
N ALA A 408 2.58 -4.10 -10.64
CA ALA A 408 2.92 -5.51 -10.85
C ALA A 408 4.40 -5.69 -11.23
N ARG A 409 4.93 -4.83 -12.10
CA ARG A 409 6.33 -4.90 -12.53
C ARG A 409 7.30 -4.65 -11.38
N GLN A 410 7.10 -3.56 -10.62
CA GLN A 410 7.99 -3.19 -9.53
C GLN A 410 7.99 -4.23 -8.40
N PHE A 411 6.82 -4.83 -8.12
CA PHE A 411 6.71 -5.91 -7.14
C PHE A 411 6.87 -7.32 -7.75
N ARG A 412 7.27 -7.43 -9.02
CA ARG A 412 7.57 -8.69 -9.72
C ARG A 412 6.42 -9.71 -9.65
N LEU A 413 5.18 -9.23 -9.75
CA LEU A 413 3.97 -10.05 -9.74
C LEU A 413 3.77 -10.69 -11.13
N LYS A 414 3.93 -12.01 -11.20
CA LYS A 414 3.72 -12.77 -12.44
C LYS A 414 2.24 -12.86 -12.80
N ASP A 415 1.94 -12.76 -14.08
CA ASP A 415 0.60 -12.94 -14.69
C ASP A 415 -0.51 -12.06 -14.08
N ARG A 416 -0.17 -10.84 -13.64
CA ARG A 416 -1.09 -9.84 -13.06
C ARG A 416 -0.70 -8.42 -13.45
N GLY A 417 -1.65 -7.49 -13.31
CA GLY A 417 -1.44 -6.06 -13.55
C GLY A 417 -1.60 -5.61 -15.01
N GLU A 418 -1.84 -6.54 -15.94
CA GLU A 418 -2.22 -6.21 -17.31
C GLU A 418 -3.35 -7.12 -17.78
N LEU A 419 -4.19 -6.62 -18.69
CA LEU A 419 -5.21 -7.42 -19.37
C LEU A 419 -4.56 -8.19 -20.52
N ARG A 420 -4.16 -9.42 -20.25
CA ARG A 420 -3.54 -10.32 -21.24
C ARG A 420 -4.16 -11.70 -21.19
N GLU A 421 -4.34 -12.32 -22.35
CA GLU A 421 -4.86 -13.68 -22.42
C GLU A 421 -3.97 -14.66 -21.63
N GLY A 422 -4.60 -15.56 -20.89
CA GLY A 422 -3.96 -16.49 -19.98
C GLY A 422 -3.61 -15.92 -18.60
N TRP A 423 -3.61 -14.60 -18.41
CA TRP A 423 -3.29 -13.98 -17.10
C TRP A 423 -4.45 -14.11 -16.12
N ALA A 424 -4.20 -13.85 -14.84
CA ALA A 424 -5.25 -13.93 -13.83
C ALA A 424 -6.36 -12.92 -14.10
N ALA A 425 -7.62 -13.33 -13.91
CA ALA A 425 -8.79 -12.47 -14.09
C ALA A 425 -9.01 -11.55 -12.88
N ASP A 426 -8.02 -10.70 -12.59
CA ASP A 426 -8.21 -9.55 -11.71
C ASP A 426 -8.60 -8.34 -12.56
N VAL A 427 -9.85 -7.91 -12.47
CA VAL A 427 -10.42 -6.89 -13.38
C VAL A 427 -11.26 -5.90 -12.60
N THR A 428 -11.07 -4.62 -12.87
CA THR A 428 -11.91 -3.54 -12.35
C THR A 428 -12.65 -2.87 -13.49
N VAL A 429 -13.97 -2.79 -13.35
CA VAL A 429 -14.86 -2.09 -14.27
C VAL A 429 -15.37 -0.82 -13.58
N PHE A 430 -15.14 0.35 -14.17
CA PHE A 430 -15.56 1.61 -13.58
C PHE A 430 -16.14 2.59 -14.61
N ASP A 431 -17.02 3.48 -14.15
CA ASP A 431 -17.56 4.57 -14.97
C ASP A 431 -16.57 5.76 -14.95
N PRO A 432 -15.91 6.07 -16.08
CA PRO A 432 -14.92 7.15 -16.15
C PRO A 432 -15.49 8.53 -15.80
N ARG A 433 -16.81 8.73 -15.98
CA ARG A 433 -17.50 10.00 -15.73
C ARG A 433 -17.97 10.14 -14.30
N ARG A 434 -18.20 9.03 -13.59
CA ARG A 434 -18.77 9.02 -12.22
C ARG A 434 -17.77 8.65 -11.14
N VAL A 435 -16.64 8.00 -11.47
CA VAL A 435 -15.69 7.54 -10.45
C VAL A 435 -15.26 8.67 -9.52
N GLN A 436 -15.44 8.50 -8.21
CA GLN A 436 -15.24 9.58 -7.22
C GLN A 436 -14.87 9.00 -5.85
N ASP A 437 -13.85 9.55 -5.21
CA ASP A 437 -13.63 9.36 -3.77
C ASP A 437 -14.62 10.19 -2.96
N LEU A 438 -15.34 9.53 -2.05
CA LEU A 438 -16.27 10.20 -1.14
C LEU A 438 -15.73 10.31 0.29
N ALA A 439 -14.70 9.54 0.65
CA ALA A 439 -14.08 9.62 1.95
C ALA A 439 -13.43 11.00 2.16
N SER A 440 -13.79 11.68 3.24
CA SER A 440 -13.18 12.95 3.66
C SER A 440 -12.60 12.80 5.07
N PHE A 441 -11.89 13.82 5.57
CA PHE A 441 -11.38 13.76 6.96
C PHE A 441 -12.52 13.75 7.99
N GLU A 442 -13.67 14.33 7.67
CA GLU A 442 -14.86 14.32 8.53
C GLU A 442 -15.63 12.99 8.44
N ALA A 443 -15.68 12.38 7.25
CA ALA A 443 -16.38 11.13 6.99
C ALA A 443 -15.46 10.12 6.27
N PRO A 444 -14.47 9.54 6.97
CA PRO A 444 -13.37 8.81 6.32
C PRO A 444 -13.74 7.41 5.84
N LEU A 445 -14.90 6.89 6.23
CA LEU A 445 -15.36 5.53 5.90
C LEU A 445 -16.32 5.49 4.70
N ARG A 446 -16.55 6.62 4.00
CA ARG A 446 -17.46 6.65 2.85
C ARG A 446 -16.84 5.91 1.67
N ARG A 447 -17.61 4.98 1.10
CA ARG A 447 -17.24 4.23 -0.11
C ARG A 447 -17.19 5.16 -1.31
N ALA A 448 -16.28 4.85 -2.23
CA ALA A 448 -16.24 5.50 -3.52
C ALA A 448 -17.47 5.15 -4.38
N GLU A 449 -17.78 6.03 -5.32
CA GLU A 449 -18.79 5.81 -6.37
C GLU A 449 -18.10 5.53 -7.71
N GLY A 450 -18.86 4.95 -8.65
CA GLY A 450 -18.42 4.71 -10.03
C GLY A 450 -17.53 3.48 -10.21
N ILE A 451 -17.14 2.77 -9.14
CA ILE A 451 -16.54 1.42 -9.23
C ILE A 451 -17.67 0.42 -9.46
N ALA A 452 -17.98 0.15 -10.73
CA ALA A 452 -19.15 -0.64 -11.12
C ALA A 452 -19.03 -2.11 -10.69
N ARG A 453 -17.89 -2.76 -10.98
CA ARG A 453 -17.62 -4.17 -10.64
C ARG A 453 -16.14 -4.42 -10.42
N VAL A 454 -15.83 -5.37 -9.52
CA VAL A 454 -14.46 -5.86 -9.31
C VAL A 454 -14.46 -7.37 -9.30
N TYR A 455 -13.59 -7.96 -10.11
CA TYR A 455 -13.35 -9.39 -10.19
C TYR A 455 -11.97 -9.70 -9.62
N VAL A 456 -11.90 -10.70 -8.74
CA VAL A 456 -10.63 -11.20 -8.19
C VAL A 456 -10.51 -12.67 -8.55
N ASN A 457 -9.45 -13.03 -9.27
CA ASN A 457 -9.28 -14.37 -9.84
C ASN A 457 -10.56 -14.87 -10.55
N GLY A 458 -11.22 -14.00 -11.31
CA GLY A 458 -12.42 -14.25 -12.11
C GLY A 458 -13.75 -14.27 -11.35
N ALA A 459 -13.75 -14.22 -10.03
CA ALA A 459 -14.99 -14.18 -9.25
C ALA A 459 -15.41 -12.73 -8.98
N LEU A 460 -16.71 -12.43 -9.11
CA LEU A 460 -17.28 -11.11 -8.81
C LEU A 460 -17.19 -10.83 -7.29
N ALA A 461 -16.20 -10.05 -6.89
CA ALA A 461 -15.92 -9.71 -5.49
C ALA A 461 -16.71 -8.48 -5.01
N TYR A 462 -16.96 -7.51 -5.91
CA TYR A 462 -17.67 -6.28 -5.60
C TYR A 462 -18.56 -5.83 -6.76
N ARG A 463 -19.68 -5.17 -6.43
CA ARG A 463 -20.53 -4.44 -7.37
C ARG A 463 -21.05 -3.17 -6.69
N GLU A 464 -21.10 -2.05 -7.41
CA GLU A 464 -21.70 -0.81 -6.92
C GLU A 464 -23.12 -1.08 -6.36
N GLY A 465 -23.44 -0.51 -5.20
CA GLY A 465 -24.71 -0.72 -4.51
C GLY A 465 -24.82 -2.02 -3.69
N ALA A 466 -23.82 -2.91 -3.72
CA ALA A 466 -23.79 -4.07 -2.83
C ALA A 466 -23.60 -3.65 -1.36
N ALA A 467 -24.23 -4.39 -0.43
CA ALA A 467 -24.09 -4.14 1.01
C ALA A 467 -22.65 -4.33 1.52
N GLY A 468 -21.87 -5.20 0.88
CA GLY A 468 -20.47 -5.48 1.18
C GLY A 468 -19.83 -6.36 0.11
N THR A 469 -18.79 -7.09 0.48
CA THR A 469 -18.10 -8.07 -0.37
C THR A 469 -19.06 -9.19 -0.79
N LEU A 470 -19.05 -9.54 -2.08
CA LEU A 470 -19.90 -10.59 -2.64
C LEU A 470 -19.23 -11.96 -2.55
N VAL A 471 -18.00 -12.06 -3.04
CA VAL A 471 -17.19 -13.28 -3.02
C VAL A 471 -15.78 -12.96 -2.57
N ARG A 472 -15.22 -13.83 -1.73
CA ARG A 472 -13.81 -13.75 -1.35
C ARG A 472 -12.97 -14.76 -2.12
N ALA A 473 -12.26 -14.26 -3.13
CA ALA A 473 -11.49 -15.08 -4.07
C ALA A 473 -10.00 -14.75 -4.10
N GLY A 474 -9.53 -13.93 -3.16
CA GLY A 474 -8.14 -13.57 -2.99
C GLY A 474 -7.26 -14.76 -2.63
N ARG A 475 -5.98 -14.65 -2.99
CA ARG A 475 -4.94 -15.65 -2.71
C ARG A 475 -3.77 -14.99 -1.98
N ALA A 476 -3.15 -15.72 -1.05
CA ALA A 476 -1.80 -15.39 -0.59
C ALA A 476 -0.83 -15.64 -1.76
N LEU A 477 -0.34 -14.57 -2.38
CA LEU A 477 0.58 -14.65 -3.50
C LEU A 477 1.98 -14.92 -2.99
N ARG A 478 2.64 -15.88 -3.61
CA ARG A 478 4.04 -16.20 -3.37
C ARG A 478 4.87 -15.55 -4.46
N ARG A 479 6.06 -15.08 -4.08
CA ARG A 479 7.08 -14.66 -5.04
C ARG A 479 7.28 -15.76 -6.07
N GLY A 480 7.07 -15.44 -7.35
CA GLY A 480 7.31 -16.37 -8.43
C GLY A 480 8.81 -16.65 -8.52
N LEU A 481 9.23 -17.92 -8.42
CA LEU A 481 10.59 -18.30 -8.80
C LEU A 481 10.78 -17.91 -10.27
N GLY A 482 11.75 -17.02 -10.52
CA GLY A 482 12.07 -16.42 -11.81
C GLY A 482 12.02 -17.41 -12.95
#